data_AF-A0A932HIC4-F1
#
_entry.id   AF-A0A932HIC4-F1
#
_cell.length_a   1.000
_cell.length_b   1.000
_cell.length_c   1.000
_cell.angle_alpha   90.00
_cell.angle_beta   90.00
_cell.angle_gamma   90.00
#
_symmetry.space_group_name_H-M   'P 1'
#
loop_
_entity.id
_entity.type
_entity.pdbx_description
1 polymer ?
#
loop_
_entity_poly.entity_id
_entity_poly.type
_entity_poly.pdbx_seq_one_letter_code
_entity_poly.pdbx_strand_id
1 'polypeptide(L)'
;MFGLGMPELLVILVIALLVFGAGRLPEIGSSLGRAIKGFKETSEKREPEPPEPKEAKGEVKATAGKTCPACGQTVQADAVFCPGCGKKLPESA
;
A
#
# COMPACT_ATOMS: atom_id res chain seq x y z
N MET A 1 -34.29 5.99 0.41
CA MET A 1 -34.61 4.65 -0.12
C MET A 1 -33.29 3.97 -0.49
N PHE A 2 -33.11 2.71 -0.09
CA PHE A 2 -31.82 2.00 -0.03
C PHE A 2 -30.80 2.71 0.86
N GLY A 3 -30.99 2.58 2.17
CA GLY A 3 -29.95 2.90 3.15
C GLY A 3 -28.87 1.84 3.09
N LEU A 4 -28.14 1.75 1.98
CA LEU A 4 -26.95 0.92 1.82
C LEU A 4 -25.94 1.40 2.85
N GLY A 5 -25.97 0.75 4.01
CA GLY A 5 -25.04 1.02 5.07
C GLY A 5 -23.66 0.48 4.73
N MET A 6 -22.68 0.90 5.50
CA MET A 6 -21.38 0.24 5.57
C MET A 6 -21.50 -1.30 5.77
N PRO A 7 -22.44 -1.84 6.59
CA PRO A 7 -22.62 -3.29 6.71
C PRO A 7 -22.98 -4.00 5.40
N GLU A 8 -23.99 -3.55 4.66
CA GLU A 8 -24.34 -4.16 3.36
C GLU A 8 -23.18 -4.12 2.37
N LEU A 9 -22.42 -3.01 2.32
CA LEU A 9 -21.27 -2.87 1.44
C LEU A 9 -20.16 -3.88 1.79
N LEU A 10 -19.95 -4.15 3.08
CA LEU A 10 -18.97 -5.12 3.58
C LEU A 10 -19.38 -6.56 3.23
N VAL A 11 -20.67 -6.90 3.35
CA VAL A 11 -21.18 -8.23 2.95
C VAL A 11 -20.94 -8.47 1.46
N ILE A 12 -21.22 -7.48 0.61
CA ILE A 12 -20.98 -7.57 -0.84
C ILE A 12 -19.48 -7.70 -1.13
N LEU A 13 -18.62 -6.94 -0.42
CA LEU A 13 -17.17 -7.04 -0.55
C LEU A 13 -16.65 -8.45 -0.21
N VAL A 14 -17.18 -9.07 0.84
CA VAL A 14 -16.79 -10.44 1.23
C VAL A 14 -17.21 -11.44 0.15
N ILE A 15 -18.43 -11.34 -0.38
CA ILE A 15 -18.87 -12.20 -1.48
C ILE A 15 -18.00 -11.99 -2.72
N ALA A 16 -17.69 -10.74 -3.07
CA ALA A 16 -16.79 -10.43 -4.18
C ALA A 16 -15.38 -11.03 -3.95
N LEU A 17 -14.85 -10.94 -2.73
CA LEU A 17 -13.57 -11.55 -2.35
C LEU A 17 -13.59 -13.08 -2.45
N LEU A 18 -14.72 -13.73 -2.17
CA LEU A 18 -14.86 -15.18 -2.33
C LEU A 18 -14.90 -15.59 -3.81
N VAL A 19 -15.58 -14.81 -4.65
CA VAL A 19 -15.71 -15.09 -6.10
C VAL A 19 -14.40 -14.77 -6.84
N PHE A 20 -13.82 -13.58 -6.60
CA PHE A 20 -12.61 -13.13 -7.29
C PHE A 20 -11.32 -13.60 -6.61
N GLY A 21 -11.37 -13.95 -5.31
CA GLY A 21 -10.20 -14.30 -4.50
C GLY A 21 -9.49 -13.07 -3.90
N ALA A 22 -8.94 -13.23 -2.69
CA ALA A 22 -8.24 -12.16 -1.97
C ALA A 22 -6.97 -11.66 -2.66
N GLY A 23 -6.34 -12.47 -3.51
CA GLY A 23 -5.15 -12.09 -4.26
C GLY A 23 -5.43 -11.21 -5.49
N ARG A 24 -6.65 -11.24 -6.05
CA ARG A 24 -6.97 -10.49 -7.28
C ARG A 24 -7.32 -9.03 -7.02
N LEU A 25 -7.92 -8.71 -5.87
CA LEU A 25 -8.22 -7.32 -5.47
C LEU A 25 -6.99 -6.40 -5.45
N PRO A 26 -5.86 -6.76 -4.80
CA PRO A 26 -4.69 -5.89 -4.75
C PRO A 26 -4.01 -5.73 -6.11
N GLU A 27 -4.05 -6.76 -6.97
CA GLU A 27 -3.52 -6.73 -8.34
C GLU A 27 -4.30 -5.73 -9.23
N ILE A 28 -5.63 -5.78 -9.15
CA ILE A 28 -6.52 -4.86 -9.86
C ILE A 28 -6.42 -3.44 -9.27
N GLY A 29 -6.37 -3.31 -7.94
CA GLY A 29 -6.23 -2.02 -7.27
C GLY A 29 -4.88 -1.34 -7.56
N SER A 30 -3.80 -2.10 -7.68
CA SER A 30 -2.48 -1.56 -8.01
C SER A 30 -2.39 -1.03 -9.44
N SER A 31 -2.99 -1.73 -10.41
CA SER A 31 -3.02 -1.27 -11.80
C SER A 31 -3.95 -0.06 -11.97
N LEU A 32 -5.13 -0.10 -11.37
CA LEU A 32 -6.07 1.02 -11.37
C LEU A 32 -5.50 2.24 -10.64
N GLY A 33 -4.81 2.05 -9.51
CA GLY A 33 -4.18 3.12 -8.75
C GLY A 33 -3.10 3.86 -9.53
N ARG A 34 -2.28 3.13 -10.31
CA ARG A 34 -1.28 3.74 -11.21
C ARG A 34 -1.95 4.55 -12.32
N ALA A 35 -3.02 4.01 -12.92
CA ALA A 35 -3.79 4.73 -13.92
C ALA A 35 -4.38 6.03 -13.34
N ILE A 36 -5.09 5.94 -12.20
CA ILE A 36 -5.68 7.10 -11.52
C ILE A 36 -4.62 8.13 -11.15
N LYS A 37 -3.44 7.71 -10.68
CA LYS A 37 -2.34 8.62 -10.36
C LYS A 37 -1.90 9.41 -11.61
N GLY A 38 -1.71 8.73 -12.73
CA GLY A 38 -1.37 9.38 -14.00
C GLY A 38 -2.47 10.32 -14.52
N PHE A 39 -3.75 9.92 -14.36
CA PHE A 39 -4.88 10.80 -14.66
C PHE A 39 -4.88 12.07 -13.80
N LYS A 40 -4.60 11.93 -12.50
CA LYS A 40 -4.57 13.06 -11.57
C LYS A 40 -3.41 14.01 -11.86
N GLU A 41 -2.22 13.48 -12.19
CA GLU A 41 -1.06 14.27 -12.57
C GLU A 41 -1.29 15.07 -13.86
N THR A 42 -1.95 14.50 -14.88
CA THR A 42 -2.28 15.23 -16.11
C THR A 42 -3.42 16.24 -15.93
N SER A 43 -4.37 15.96 -15.03
CA SER A 43 -5.45 16.91 -14.69
C SER A 43 -4.88 18.11 -13.95
N GLU A 44 -4.03 17.90 -12.96
CA GLU A 44 -3.39 18.95 -12.17
C GLU A 44 -2.48 19.85 -13.05
N LYS A 45 -1.78 19.27 -14.04
CA LYS A 45 -0.95 20.02 -15.00
C LYS A 45 -1.73 20.91 -15.98
N ARG A 46 -3.06 20.77 -16.04
CA ARG A 46 -3.95 21.54 -16.92
C ARG A 46 -4.46 22.81 -16.24
N GLU A 47 -4.31 22.92 -14.93
CA GLU A 47 -4.56 24.12 -14.13
C GLU A 47 -3.22 24.86 -13.93
N PRO A 48 -3.12 26.16 -14.29
CA PRO A 48 -1.86 26.89 -14.19
C PRO A 48 -1.60 27.33 -12.73
N GLU A 49 -0.99 26.46 -11.92
CA GLU A 49 -0.43 26.81 -10.60
C GLU A 49 1.00 26.28 -10.40
N PRO A 50 1.84 26.90 -9.53
CA PRO A 50 3.28 26.65 -9.44
C PRO A 50 3.61 25.28 -8.85
N PRO A 51 4.81 24.73 -9.12
CA PRO A 51 5.14 23.34 -8.83
C PRO A 51 5.40 23.10 -7.34
N GLU A 52 4.61 22.23 -6.71
CA GLU A 52 4.98 21.58 -5.45
C GLU A 52 5.52 20.16 -5.72
N PRO A 53 6.57 19.70 -5.01
CA PRO A 53 7.19 18.39 -5.25
C PRO A 53 6.30 17.26 -4.72
N LYS A 54 5.85 16.34 -5.59
CA LYS A 54 5.02 15.17 -5.19
C LYS A 54 5.69 13.85 -5.56
N GLU A 55 6.75 13.50 -4.83
CA GLU A 55 7.26 12.13 -4.77
C GLU A 55 6.36 11.24 -3.90
N ALA A 56 5.31 10.66 -4.49
CA ALA A 56 4.54 9.60 -3.84
C ALA A 56 4.95 8.23 -4.40
N LYS A 57 5.87 7.58 -3.69
CA LYS A 57 6.26 6.17 -3.83
C LYS A 57 5.01 5.27 -3.97
N GLY A 58 4.92 4.59 -5.10
CA GLY A 58 3.97 3.50 -5.30
C GLY A 58 4.53 2.20 -4.74
N GLU A 59 4.45 2.02 -3.43
CA GLU A 59 4.48 0.71 -2.78
C GLU A 59 3.42 0.71 -1.69
N VAL A 60 2.20 0.25 -2.00
CA VAL A 60 1.29 -0.23 -0.95
C VAL A 60 1.82 -1.61 -0.53
N LYS A 61 2.95 -1.61 0.18
CA LYS A 61 3.33 -2.73 1.05
C LYS A 61 2.47 -2.59 2.30
N ALA A 62 1.44 -3.42 2.40
CA ALA A 62 0.92 -3.81 3.70
C ALA A 62 2.05 -4.58 4.41
N THR A 63 2.96 -3.88 5.10
CA THR A 63 3.92 -4.49 6.01
C THR A 63 4.38 -3.45 7.02
N ALA A 64 3.87 -3.54 8.24
CA ALA A 64 4.49 -2.91 9.39
C ALA A 64 5.88 -3.56 9.60
N GLY A 65 6.95 -2.86 9.23
CA GLY A 65 8.33 -3.32 9.39
C GLY A 65 9.11 -2.47 10.40
N LYS A 66 10.01 -3.09 11.17
CA LYS A 66 10.91 -2.42 12.12
C LYS A 66 12.21 -2.00 11.43
N THR A 67 12.80 -0.86 11.80
CA THR A 67 14.06 -0.35 11.20
C THR A 67 15.28 -0.93 11.92
N CYS A 68 16.28 -1.37 11.17
CA CYS A 68 17.54 -1.89 11.71
C CYS A 68 18.43 -0.74 12.22
N PRO A 69 18.89 -0.74 13.49
CA PRO A 69 19.69 0.34 14.07
C PRO A 69 21.17 0.33 13.65
N ALA A 70 21.66 -0.75 13.03
CA ALA A 70 23.07 -0.88 12.66
C ALA A 70 23.39 -0.34 11.26
N CYS A 71 22.48 -0.54 10.29
CA CYS A 71 22.66 -0.09 8.90
C CYS A 71 21.51 0.77 8.39
N GLY A 72 20.46 0.99 9.20
CA GLY A 72 19.34 1.86 8.83
C GLY A 72 18.33 1.26 7.84
N GLN A 73 18.46 -0.01 7.45
CA GLN A 73 17.50 -0.64 6.54
C GLN A 73 16.19 -1.01 7.23
N THR A 74 15.06 -0.82 6.54
CA THR A 74 13.74 -1.27 6.99
C THR A 74 13.58 -2.75 6.70
N VAL A 75 13.27 -3.54 7.74
CA VAL A 75 13.20 -5.00 7.66
C VAL A 75 11.80 -5.47 8.09
N GLN A 76 11.33 -6.57 7.53
CA GLN A 76 10.07 -7.22 7.95
C GLN A 76 10.11 -7.54 9.45
N ALA A 77 8.97 -7.40 10.14
CA ALA A 77 8.87 -7.53 11.59
C ALA A 77 9.33 -8.90 12.13
N ASP A 78 9.38 -9.89 11.27
CA ASP A 78 9.66 -11.32 11.50
C ASP A 78 11.09 -11.75 11.09
N ALA A 79 11.94 -10.82 10.65
CA ALA A 79 13.32 -11.14 10.29
C ALA A 79 14.25 -11.14 11.52
N VAL A 80 14.82 -12.31 11.85
CA VAL A 80 15.79 -12.51 12.95
C VAL A 80 17.17 -11.92 12.63
N PHE A 81 17.51 -11.80 11.34
CA PHE A 81 18.80 -11.27 10.86
C PHE A 81 18.58 -10.18 9.82
N CYS A 82 19.42 -9.14 9.85
CA CYS A 82 19.38 -8.08 8.85
C CYS A 82 20.02 -8.55 7.52
N PRO A 83 19.29 -8.59 6.40
CA PRO A 83 19.80 -9.13 5.13
C PRO A 83 20.87 -8.27 4.45
N GLY A 84 21.08 -7.02 4.88
CA GLY A 84 22.11 -6.16 4.28
C GLY A 84 23.41 -6.04 5.08
N CYS A 85 23.40 -6.24 6.41
CA CYS A 85 24.61 -6.16 7.23
C CYS A 85 24.93 -7.43 8.03
N GLY A 86 24.07 -8.45 8.00
CA GLY A 86 24.29 -9.74 8.67
C GLY A 86 24.20 -9.70 10.19
N LYS A 87 23.98 -8.54 10.82
CA LYS A 87 23.77 -8.45 12.28
C LYS A 87 22.40 -8.99 12.66
N LYS A 88 22.36 -9.74 13.78
CA LYS A 88 21.13 -10.22 14.41
C LYS A 88 20.32 -9.02 14.90
N LEU A 89 19.05 -8.93 14.51
CA LEU A 89 18.13 -7.89 15.00
C LEU A 89 17.71 -8.28 16.43
N PRO A 90 17.63 -7.32 17.38
CA PRO A 90 17.22 -7.65 18.74
C PRO A 90 15.79 -8.17 18.72
N GLU A 91 15.63 -9.46 19.01
CA GLU A 91 14.33 -10.10 19.26
C GLU A 91 13.56 -9.22 20.25
N SER A 92 12.48 -8.61 19.79
CA SER A 92 11.55 -7.93 20.68
C SER A 92 10.70 -9.04 21.29
N ALA A 93 10.85 -9.26 22.59
CA ALA A 93 9.86 -9.99 23.38
C ALA A 93 8.45 -9.41 23.17
#